data_AF-A0AAU3VHQ6-F1
#
_entry.id   AF-A0AAU3VHQ6-F1
#
_cell.length_a   1.000
_cell.length_b   1.000
_cell.length_c   1.000
_cell.angle_alpha   90.00
_cell.angle_beta   90.00
_cell.angle_gamma   90.00
#
_symmetry.space_group_name_H-M   'P 1'
#
loop_
_entity.id
_entity.type
_entity.pdbx_description
1 polymer ?
#
loop_
_entity_poly.entity_id
_entity_poly.type
_entity_poly.pdbx_seq_one_letter_code
_entity_poly.pdbx_strand_id
1 'polypeptide(L)'
;MNRTGWLGAALVCAAVDRAYVLLLSRSSPPAPEEDLLSYAVTSVVLAAPAALAGALLWAAWWRTSGVRLAAMDAPARLLTAAVATLPAARRDWGAAMTAELAQVPDPRERWSFATGCARTALFPPRGHRAAVLAAAALATALVAGTGPVVGRALPELRLFAVTFVGLAGALATVAVSRARRLRRPAPGLPTAVAGLLGVAACVAVRAYSLGTDASVVLAPSAAVTLAVLLAAGLWLALVPPRALTTSRRARRTGLGVGVAVAGGLLLSAHLNNIVSGDSLGLYLLAVPVLALFLASLFVAAADRSFRAGLQAAVWAVAATCLPAFTVYVTEAFRYQRAGVHPIDGDPVSGPIGLGLHEAIGWVLLYVPLAALPLAVFGAALGAAVSNPRTGATPPNWRR
;
A
#
# COMPACT_ATOMS: atom_id res chain seq x y z
N MET A 1 -18.73 -2.95 22.32
CA MET A 1 -17.73 -3.66 21.48
C MET A 1 -17.50 -5.00 22.16
N ASN A 2 -17.80 -6.12 21.51
CA ASN A 2 -17.83 -7.43 22.19
C ASN A 2 -16.39 -7.88 22.50
N ARG A 3 -16.18 -8.62 23.60
CA ARG A 3 -14.85 -9.13 24.04
C ARG A 3 -14.05 -9.82 22.93
N THR A 4 -14.74 -10.47 21.98
CA THR A 4 -14.15 -11.14 20.81
C THR A 4 -13.46 -10.17 19.83
N GLY A 5 -13.94 -8.94 19.70
CA GLY A 5 -13.31 -7.92 18.84
C GLY A 5 -11.97 -7.42 19.41
N TRP A 6 -11.87 -7.30 20.74
CA TRP A 6 -10.63 -6.95 21.42
C TRP A 6 -9.58 -8.06 21.30
N LEU A 7 -10.00 -9.33 21.43
CA LEU A 7 -9.12 -10.48 21.24
C LEU A 7 -8.59 -10.58 19.80
N GLY A 8 -9.44 -10.34 18.80
CA GLY A 8 -9.03 -10.34 17.39
C GLY A 8 -8.04 -9.23 17.05
N ALA A 9 -8.28 -8.01 17.55
CA ALA A 9 -7.32 -6.93 17.43
C ALA A 9 -5.99 -7.31 18.10
N ALA A 10 -6.02 -7.71 19.38
CA ALA A 10 -4.83 -8.11 20.13
C ALA A 10 -4.03 -9.24 19.44
N LEU A 11 -4.70 -10.20 18.79
CA LEU A 11 -4.05 -11.26 18.01
C LEU A 11 -3.34 -10.73 16.76
N VAL A 12 -3.94 -9.78 16.03
CA VAL A 12 -3.28 -9.12 14.90
C VAL A 12 -2.08 -8.30 15.37
N CYS A 13 -2.17 -7.68 16.55
CA CYS A 13 -1.05 -6.94 17.16
C CYS A 13 0.09 -7.88 17.48
N ALA A 14 -0.22 -8.96 18.21
CA ALA A 14 0.76 -9.97 18.58
C ALA A 14 1.37 -10.64 17.34
N ALA A 15 0.62 -10.79 16.25
CA ALA A 15 1.12 -11.34 15.00
C ALA A 15 2.02 -10.36 14.23
N VAL A 16 1.69 -9.06 14.20
CA VAL A 16 2.54 -8.02 13.58
C VAL A 16 3.81 -7.82 14.41
N ASP A 17 3.69 -7.76 15.73
CA ASP A 17 4.80 -7.66 16.67
C ASP A 17 5.71 -8.89 16.56
N ARG A 18 5.15 -10.11 16.54
CA ARG A 18 5.94 -11.32 16.25
C ARG A 18 6.57 -11.27 14.87
N ALA A 19 5.86 -10.85 13.83
CA ALA A 19 6.40 -10.80 12.48
C ALA A 19 7.56 -9.80 12.38
N TYR A 20 7.46 -8.67 13.10
CA TYR A 20 8.50 -7.66 13.20
C TYR A 20 9.72 -8.17 13.98
N VAL A 21 9.51 -8.77 15.16
CA VAL A 21 10.56 -9.43 15.95
C VAL A 21 11.24 -10.57 15.17
N LEU A 22 10.48 -11.30 14.35
CA LEU A 22 10.99 -12.43 13.55
C LEU A 22 11.68 -11.96 12.25
N LEU A 23 11.29 -10.81 11.70
CA LEU A 23 12.05 -10.12 10.66
C LEU A 23 13.38 -9.59 11.22
N LEU A 24 13.35 -8.96 12.39
CA LEU A 24 14.53 -8.45 13.09
C LEU A 24 15.49 -9.56 13.50
N SER A 25 15.00 -10.66 14.05
CA SER A 25 15.86 -11.80 14.45
C SER A 25 16.51 -12.52 13.26
N ARG A 26 15.97 -12.31 12.05
CA ARG A 26 16.55 -12.83 10.80
C ARG A 26 17.51 -11.84 10.12
N SER A 27 17.48 -10.56 10.48
CA SER A 27 18.32 -9.52 9.87
C SER A 27 19.70 -9.34 10.54
N SER A 28 20.25 -10.40 11.14
CA SER A 28 21.44 -10.45 12.01
C SER A 28 21.10 -10.21 13.48
N PRO A 29 21.72 -10.96 14.42
CA PRO A 29 21.51 -10.72 15.85
C PRO A 29 21.97 -9.29 16.19
N PRO A 30 21.20 -8.53 16.98
CA PRO A 30 21.66 -7.21 17.45
C PRO A 30 22.99 -7.41 18.17
N ALA A 31 23.92 -6.47 17.97
CA ALA A 31 25.16 -6.47 18.73
C ALA A 31 24.82 -6.50 20.24
N PRO A 32 25.63 -7.15 21.10
CA PRO A 32 25.34 -7.27 22.54
C PRO A 32 25.23 -5.93 23.28
N GLU A 33 25.59 -4.81 22.63
CA GLU A 33 25.48 -3.44 23.14
C GLU A 33 24.23 -2.70 22.66
N GLU A 34 23.47 -3.24 21.71
CA GLU A 34 22.22 -2.60 21.24
C GLU A 34 21.11 -2.74 22.27
N ASP A 35 20.59 -1.59 22.70
CA ASP A 35 19.64 -1.43 23.78
C ASP A 35 18.27 -2.04 23.43
N LEU A 36 18.08 -3.33 23.78
CA LEU A 36 16.84 -4.09 23.63
C LEU A 36 15.61 -3.32 24.15
N LEU A 37 15.80 -2.44 25.13
CA LEU A 37 14.75 -1.57 25.66
C LEU A 37 14.27 -0.55 24.62
N SER A 38 15.18 0.14 23.90
CA SER A 38 14.83 1.08 22.84
C SER A 38 14.08 0.39 21.69
N TYR A 39 14.47 -0.84 21.34
CA TYR A 39 13.74 -1.66 20.37
C TYR A 39 12.35 -2.05 20.83
N ALA A 40 12.20 -2.49 22.09
CA ALA A 40 10.91 -2.86 22.66
C ALA A 40 9.97 -1.65 22.74
N VAL A 41 10.48 -0.50 23.18
CA VAL A 41 9.71 0.76 23.25
C VAL A 41 9.25 1.18 21.86
N THR A 42 10.14 1.17 20.86
CA THR A 42 9.79 1.52 19.48
C THR A 42 8.74 0.59 18.90
N SER A 43 8.89 -0.72 19.15
CA SER A 43 7.93 -1.74 18.73
C SER A 43 6.57 -1.54 19.38
N VAL A 44 6.50 -1.28 20.69
CA VAL A 44 5.24 -1.02 21.40
C VAL A 44 4.58 0.28 20.93
N VAL A 45 5.35 1.35 20.75
CA VAL A 45 4.87 2.65 20.28
C VAL A 45 4.27 2.58 18.87
N LEU A 46 4.74 1.66 18.02
CA LEU A 46 4.23 1.49 16.66
C LEU A 46 3.17 0.39 16.54
N ALA A 47 3.29 -0.66 17.34
CA ALA A 47 2.32 -1.74 17.41
C ALA A 47 1.00 -1.25 18.02
N ALA A 48 1.01 -0.36 19.00
CA ALA A 48 -0.23 0.14 19.64
C ALA A 48 -1.13 0.98 18.70
N PRO A 49 -0.61 1.91 17.88
CA PRO A 49 -1.39 2.55 16.83
C PRO A 49 -1.87 1.55 15.78
N ALA A 50 -1.00 0.63 15.32
CA ALA A 50 -1.37 -0.42 14.36
C ALA A 50 -2.49 -1.32 14.90
N ALA A 51 -2.44 -1.67 16.19
CA ALA A 51 -3.46 -2.37 16.94
C ALA A 51 -4.79 -1.64 16.90
N LEU A 52 -4.75 -0.37 17.27
CA LEU A 52 -5.94 0.47 17.39
C LEU A 52 -6.54 0.72 16.02
N ALA A 53 -5.74 1.00 15.00
CA ALA A 53 -6.20 1.16 13.64
C ALA A 53 -6.74 -0.14 13.05
N GLY A 54 -6.08 -1.27 13.34
CA GLY A 54 -6.58 -2.61 13.05
C GLY A 54 -7.95 -2.80 13.69
N ALA A 55 -8.11 -2.47 14.98
CA ALA A 55 -9.38 -2.55 15.70
C ALA A 55 -10.44 -1.59 15.15
N LEU A 56 -10.06 -0.39 14.70
CA LEU A 56 -10.96 0.62 14.13
C LEU A 56 -11.40 0.25 12.71
N LEU A 57 -10.47 -0.18 11.86
CA LEU A 57 -10.76 -0.73 10.53
C LEU A 57 -11.59 -1.99 10.66
N TRP A 58 -11.23 -2.88 11.58
CA TRP A 58 -12.00 -4.07 11.93
C TRP A 58 -13.37 -3.69 12.44
N ALA A 59 -13.54 -2.73 13.34
CA ALA A 59 -14.85 -2.32 13.85
C ALA A 59 -15.70 -1.65 12.76
N ALA A 60 -15.11 -0.78 11.94
CA ALA A 60 -15.79 -0.13 10.81
C ALA A 60 -16.20 -1.17 9.75
N TRP A 61 -15.33 -2.14 9.48
CA TRP A 61 -15.57 -3.24 8.56
C TRP A 61 -16.53 -4.28 9.13
N TRP A 62 -16.48 -4.60 10.44
CA TRP A 62 -17.42 -5.52 11.11
C TRP A 62 -18.81 -4.96 11.22
N ARG A 63 -18.93 -3.66 11.49
CA ARG A 63 -20.21 -2.95 11.47
C ARG A 63 -20.89 -3.00 10.10
N THR A 64 -20.14 -3.22 9.03
CA THR A 64 -20.68 -3.23 7.65
C THR A 64 -20.66 -4.60 6.97
N SER A 65 -19.72 -5.49 7.30
CA SER A 65 -19.35 -6.65 6.46
C SER A 65 -18.96 -7.91 7.25
N GLY A 66 -18.37 -7.78 8.45
CA GLY A 66 -17.66 -8.87 9.13
C GLY A 66 -18.52 -10.04 9.62
N VAL A 67 -19.74 -9.77 10.12
CA VAL A 67 -20.67 -10.87 10.52
C VAL A 67 -21.03 -11.75 9.33
N ARG A 68 -21.19 -11.15 8.14
CA ARG A 68 -21.46 -11.90 6.91
C ARG A 68 -20.23 -12.64 6.41
N LEU A 69 -19.04 -12.02 6.43
CA LEU A 69 -17.83 -12.62 5.85
C LEU A 69 -17.20 -13.72 6.72
N ALA A 70 -17.34 -13.66 8.04
CA ALA A 70 -16.85 -14.71 8.93
C ALA A 70 -17.69 -15.99 8.81
N ALA A 71 -19.00 -15.86 8.57
CA ALA A 71 -19.91 -16.98 8.30
C ALA A 71 -19.78 -17.54 6.86
N MET A 72 -19.12 -16.79 5.95
CA MET A 72 -18.88 -17.23 4.58
C MET A 72 -17.71 -18.19 4.49
N ASP A 73 -17.96 -19.31 3.81
CA ASP A 73 -16.93 -20.24 3.36
C ASP A 73 -16.05 -19.60 2.26
N ALA A 74 -14.89 -20.23 1.98
CA ALA A 74 -13.91 -19.69 1.04
C ALA A 74 -14.47 -19.42 -0.39
N PRO A 75 -15.32 -20.29 -0.98
CA PRO A 75 -16.01 -19.98 -2.25
C PRO A 75 -16.85 -18.71 -2.18
N ALA A 76 -17.63 -18.52 -1.11
CA ALA A 76 -18.46 -17.33 -0.95
C ALA A 76 -17.63 -16.06 -0.79
N ARG A 77 -16.46 -16.14 -0.14
CA ARG A 77 -15.51 -15.01 -0.06
C ARG A 77 -14.95 -14.63 -1.43
N LEU A 78 -14.52 -15.62 -2.22
CA LEU A 78 -14.04 -15.39 -3.58
C LEU A 78 -15.12 -14.72 -4.44
N LEU A 79 -16.34 -15.27 -4.45
CA LEU A 79 -17.44 -14.73 -5.23
C LEU A 79 -17.82 -13.33 -4.76
N THR A 80 -17.94 -13.11 -3.46
CA THR A 80 -18.26 -11.79 -2.88
C THR A 80 -17.20 -10.76 -3.26
N ALA A 81 -15.91 -11.10 -3.21
CA ALA A 81 -14.83 -10.24 -3.64
C ALA A 81 -14.93 -9.92 -5.14
N ALA A 82 -15.20 -10.92 -5.98
CA ALA A 82 -15.39 -10.71 -7.42
C ALA A 82 -16.60 -9.82 -7.72
N VAL A 83 -17.73 -10.08 -7.06
CA VAL A 83 -18.99 -9.32 -7.19
C VAL A 83 -18.84 -7.88 -6.70
N ALA A 84 -18.06 -7.64 -5.65
CA ALA A 84 -17.76 -6.29 -5.16
C ALA A 84 -17.06 -5.41 -6.21
N THR A 85 -16.40 -6.02 -7.21
CA THR A 85 -15.80 -5.31 -8.33
C THR A 85 -16.77 -4.98 -9.47
N LEU A 86 -18.00 -5.50 -9.44
CA LEU A 86 -19.00 -5.28 -10.48
C LEU A 86 -19.51 -3.82 -10.50
N PRO A 87 -19.87 -3.31 -11.69
CA PRO A 87 -20.56 -2.03 -11.80
C PRO A 87 -21.96 -2.09 -11.20
N ALA A 88 -22.53 -0.92 -10.86
CA ALA A 88 -23.86 -0.80 -10.28
C ALA A 88 -24.95 -1.55 -11.07
N ALA A 89 -24.93 -1.45 -12.40
CA ALA A 89 -25.88 -2.12 -13.30
C ALA A 89 -25.80 -3.67 -13.30
N ARG A 90 -24.84 -4.28 -12.59
CA ARG A 90 -24.74 -5.74 -12.42
C ARG A 90 -24.73 -6.17 -10.96
N ARG A 91 -25.09 -5.28 -10.04
CA ARG A 91 -25.22 -5.65 -8.62
C ARG A 91 -26.30 -6.70 -8.43
N ASP A 92 -27.41 -6.61 -9.17
CA ASP A 92 -28.51 -7.57 -9.08
C ASP A 92 -28.06 -8.96 -9.55
N TRP A 93 -27.29 -9.05 -10.63
CA TRP A 93 -26.64 -10.31 -11.03
C TRP A 93 -25.71 -10.83 -9.94
N GLY A 94 -24.87 -9.97 -9.37
CA GLY A 94 -23.97 -10.36 -8.30
C GLY A 94 -24.70 -10.90 -7.06
N ALA A 95 -25.80 -10.23 -6.66
CA ALA A 95 -26.67 -10.67 -5.58
C ALA A 95 -27.33 -12.02 -5.89
N ALA A 96 -27.82 -12.21 -7.12
CA ALA A 96 -28.36 -13.48 -7.59
C ALA A 96 -27.33 -14.61 -7.52
N MET A 97 -26.11 -14.41 -8.05
CA MET A 97 -25.07 -15.44 -7.98
C MET A 97 -24.65 -15.76 -6.54
N THR A 98 -24.63 -14.78 -5.63
CA THR A 98 -24.36 -15.07 -4.21
C THR A 98 -25.49 -15.87 -3.56
N ALA A 99 -26.75 -15.66 -3.99
CA ALA A 99 -27.89 -16.43 -3.52
C ALA A 99 -27.89 -17.86 -4.10
N GLU A 100 -27.58 -18.02 -5.39
CA GLU A 100 -27.42 -19.32 -6.03
C GLU A 100 -26.28 -20.13 -5.41
N LEU A 101 -25.13 -19.50 -5.16
CA LEU A 101 -24.02 -20.17 -4.46
C LEU A 101 -24.48 -20.69 -3.08
N ALA A 102 -25.35 -19.97 -2.36
CA ALA A 102 -25.86 -20.43 -1.07
C ALA A 102 -26.73 -21.70 -1.17
N GLN A 103 -27.28 -22.01 -2.35
CA GLN A 103 -28.09 -23.21 -2.59
C GLN A 103 -27.26 -24.43 -3.05
N VAL A 104 -26.00 -24.25 -3.44
CA VAL A 104 -25.12 -25.37 -3.85
C VAL A 104 -24.58 -26.07 -2.59
N PRO A 105 -24.95 -27.35 -2.34
CA PRO A 105 -24.58 -28.04 -1.11
C PRO A 105 -23.17 -28.64 -1.16
N ASP A 106 -22.73 -29.11 -2.34
CA ASP A 106 -21.44 -29.78 -2.49
C ASP A 106 -20.27 -28.77 -2.52
N PRO A 107 -19.22 -28.95 -1.67
CA PRO A 107 -18.09 -28.04 -1.61
C PRO A 107 -17.29 -27.89 -2.93
N ARG A 108 -17.17 -28.96 -3.74
CA ARG A 108 -16.43 -28.91 -5.01
C ARG A 108 -17.23 -28.17 -6.09
N GLU A 109 -18.52 -28.43 -6.17
CA GLU A 109 -19.44 -27.70 -7.05
C GLU A 109 -19.49 -26.22 -6.67
N ARG A 110 -19.53 -25.88 -5.37
CA ARG A 110 -19.45 -24.50 -4.88
C ARG A 110 -18.20 -23.78 -5.37
N TRP A 111 -17.03 -24.42 -5.30
CA TRP A 111 -15.78 -23.85 -5.80
C TRP A 111 -15.82 -23.64 -7.32
N SER A 112 -16.31 -24.62 -8.06
CA SER A 112 -16.44 -24.55 -9.52
C SER A 112 -17.41 -23.44 -9.94
N PHE A 113 -18.53 -23.32 -9.23
CA PHE A 113 -19.51 -22.25 -9.41
C PHE A 113 -18.92 -20.88 -9.08
N ALA A 114 -18.29 -20.73 -7.92
CA ALA A 114 -17.69 -19.47 -7.48
C ALA A 114 -16.58 -19.01 -8.42
N THR A 115 -15.71 -19.91 -8.87
CA THR A 115 -14.63 -19.61 -9.84
C THR A 115 -15.18 -19.27 -11.22
N GLY A 116 -16.21 -20.00 -11.70
CA GLY A 116 -16.91 -19.68 -12.95
C GLY A 116 -17.59 -18.32 -12.93
N CYS A 117 -18.26 -18.00 -11.82
CA CYS A 117 -18.87 -16.69 -11.60
C CYS A 117 -17.81 -15.58 -11.46
N ALA A 118 -16.73 -15.81 -10.72
CA ALA A 118 -15.63 -14.86 -10.59
C ALA A 118 -14.98 -14.58 -11.93
N ARG A 119 -14.74 -15.61 -12.75
CA ARG A 119 -14.24 -15.46 -14.12
C ARG A 119 -15.21 -14.64 -14.96
N THR A 120 -16.51 -14.89 -14.87
CA THR A 120 -17.53 -14.14 -15.63
C THR A 120 -17.63 -12.68 -15.18
N ALA A 121 -17.45 -12.42 -13.88
CA ALA A 121 -17.42 -11.07 -13.32
C ALA A 121 -16.19 -10.29 -13.79
N LEU A 122 -15.02 -10.94 -13.86
CA LEU A 122 -13.76 -10.34 -14.30
C LEU A 122 -13.65 -10.21 -15.83
N PHE A 123 -14.23 -11.16 -16.57
CA PHE A 123 -14.15 -11.28 -18.03
C PHE A 123 -15.55 -11.42 -18.66
N PRO A 124 -16.31 -10.33 -18.76
CA PRO A 124 -17.67 -10.40 -19.27
C PRO A 124 -17.71 -10.86 -20.74
N PRO A 125 -18.60 -11.80 -21.10
CA PRO A 125 -18.56 -12.51 -22.39
C PRO A 125 -18.77 -11.64 -23.63
N ARG A 126 -19.29 -10.41 -23.48
CA ARG A 126 -19.58 -9.45 -24.56
C ARG A 126 -18.57 -8.28 -24.65
N GLY A 127 -17.42 -8.36 -23.96
CA GLY A 127 -16.34 -7.38 -24.09
C GLY A 127 -15.44 -7.62 -25.31
N HIS A 128 -14.55 -6.68 -25.66
CA HIS A 128 -13.53 -6.84 -26.70
C HIS A 128 -12.58 -8.01 -26.37
N ARG A 129 -13.00 -9.25 -26.61
CA ARG A 129 -12.15 -10.44 -26.40
C ARG A 129 -10.83 -10.29 -27.15
N ALA A 130 -10.89 -9.77 -28.37
CA ALA A 130 -9.70 -9.44 -29.16
C ALA A 130 -8.73 -8.48 -28.43
N ALA A 131 -9.22 -7.38 -27.85
CA ALA A 131 -8.36 -6.43 -27.13
C ALA A 131 -7.79 -7.02 -25.84
N VAL A 132 -8.58 -7.81 -25.10
CA VAL A 132 -8.12 -8.50 -23.89
C VAL A 132 -7.07 -9.55 -24.23
N LEU A 133 -7.31 -10.36 -25.27
CA LEU A 133 -6.36 -11.36 -25.75
C LEU A 133 -5.09 -10.71 -26.29
N ALA A 134 -5.21 -9.59 -27.03
CA ALA A 134 -4.05 -8.83 -27.51
C ALA A 134 -3.23 -8.25 -26.34
N ALA A 135 -3.89 -7.68 -25.32
CA ALA A 135 -3.21 -7.17 -24.13
C ALA A 135 -2.53 -8.31 -23.33
N ALA A 136 -3.20 -9.44 -23.17
CA ALA A 136 -2.65 -10.61 -22.51
C ALA A 136 -1.46 -11.19 -23.28
N ALA A 137 -1.58 -11.36 -24.60
CA ALA A 137 -0.51 -11.84 -25.47
C ALA A 137 0.70 -10.89 -25.46
N LEU A 138 0.46 -9.58 -25.53
CA LEU A 138 1.51 -8.56 -25.41
C LEU A 138 2.20 -8.64 -24.05
N ALA A 139 1.44 -8.75 -22.96
CA ALA A 139 1.98 -8.91 -21.62
C ALA A 139 2.85 -10.17 -21.52
N THR A 140 2.38 -11.32 -22.01
CA THR A 140 3.14 -12.58 -22.03
C THR A 140 4.42 -12.46 -22.85
N ALA A 141 4.35 -11.84 -24.03
CA ALA A 141 5.51 -11.61 -24.89
C ALA A 141 6.53 -10.70 -24.21
N LEU A 142 6.09 -9.61 -23.57
CA LEU A 142 6.96 -8.73 -22.80
C LEU A 142 7.64 -9.46 -21.65
N VAL A 143 6.92 -10.28 -20.87
CA VAL A 143 7.51 -11.08 -19.78
C VAL A 143 8.58 -12.03 -20.32
N ALA A 144 8.27 -12.76 -21.40
CA ALA A 144 9.18 -13.71 -22.02
C ALA A 144 10.45 -13.04 -22.57
N GLY A 145 10.33 -11.85 -23.15
CA GLY A 145 11.46 -11.08 -23.70
C GLY A 145 12.27 -10.32 -22.64
N THR A 146 11.63 -9.84 -21.57
CA THR A 146 12.28 -9.01 -20.55
C THR A 146 13.38 -9.79 -19.81
N GLY A 147 13.12 -11.05 -19.46
CA GLY A 147 14.07 -11.89 -18.72
C GLY A 147 15.44 -12.03 -19.41
N PRO A 148 15.48 -12.46 -20.68
CA PRO A 148 16.73 -12.57 -21.43
C PRO A 148 17.41 -11.23 -21.74
N VAL A 149 16.66 -10.17 -22.06
CA VAL A 149 17.24 -8.85 -22.38
C VAL A 149 17.86 -8.22 -21.13
N VAL A 150 17.09 -8.13 -20.04
CA VAL A 150 17.56 -7.57 -18.78
C VAL A 150 18.62 -8.47 -18.16
N GLY A 151 18.45 -9.79 -18.20
CA GLY A 151 19.40 -10.74 -17.61
C GLY A 151 20.80 -10.70 -18.23
N ARG A 152 20.93 -10.30 -19.51
CA ARG A 152 22.23 -10.11 -20.15
C ARG A 152 22.92 -8.81 -19.75
N ALA A 153 22.15 -7.74 -19.55
CA ALA A 153 22.69 -6.43 -19.18
C ALA A 153 22.92 -6.30 -17.67
N LEU A 154 21.97 -6.77 -16.87
CA LEU A 154 21.87 -6.61 -15.42
C LEU A 154 21.21 -7.87 -14.81
N PRO A 155 21.97 -8.95 -14.54
CA PRO A 155 21.42 -10.22 -14.04
C PRO A 155 20.63 -10.06 -12.73
N GLU A 156 21.09 -9.17 -11.85
CA GLU A 156 20.46 -8.82 -10.57
C GLU A 156 19.05 -8.19 -10.72
N LEU A 157 18.74 -7.58 -11.87
CA LEU A 157 17.41 -7.01 -12.14
C LEU A 157 16.43 -8.01 -12.75
N ARG A 158 16.89 -9.17 -13.21
CA ARG A 158 16.07 -10.09 -14.00
C ARG A 158 14.78 -10.45 -13.28
N LEU A 159 14.86 -10.85 -12.02
CA LEU A 159 13.68 -11.25 -11.24
C LEU A 159 12.70 -10.10 -11.02
N PHE A 160 13.21 -8.92 -10.64
CA PHE A 160 12.41 -7.72 -10.48
C PHE A 160 11.68 -7.37 -11.79
N ALA A 161 12.41 -7.30 -12.90
CA ALA A 161 11.87 -6.87 -14.19
C ALA A 161 10.79 -7.84 -14.71
N VAL A 162 11.04 -9.16 -14.64
CA VAL A 162 10.06 -10.19 -15.02
C VAL A 162 8.81 -10.09 -14.15
N THR A 163 8.97 -9.95 -12.84
CA THR A 163 7.84 -9.85 -11.89
C THR A 163 7.02 -8.58 -12.15
N PHE A 164 7.68 -7.43 -12.26
CA PHE A 164 7.03 -6.14 -12.48
C PHE A 164 6.28 -6.09 -13.82
N VAL A 165 6.92 -6.53 -14.92
CA VAL A 165 6.29 -6.57 -16.25
C VAL A 165 5.10 -7.54 -16.26
N GLY A 166 5.21 -8.69 -15.60
CA GLY A 166 4.12 -9.65 -15.46
C GLY A 166 2.92 -9.05 -14.71
N LEU A 167 3.16 -8.40 -13.58
CA LEU A 167 2.13 -7.73 -12.79
C LEU A 167 1.49 -6.56 -13.57
N ALA A 168 2.30 -5.68 -14.15
CA ALA A 168 1.82 -4.54 -14.94
C ALA A 168 1.00 -5.00 -16.15
N GLY A 169 1.43 -6.06 -16.85
CA GLY A 169 0.70 -6.66 -17.95
C GLY A 169 -0.63 -7.30 -17.54
N ALA A 170 -0.66 -7.99 -16.40
CA ALA A 170 -1.90 -8.53 -15.83
C ALA A 170 -2.89 -7.40 -15.48
N LEU A 171 -2.39 -6.33 -14.84
CA LEU A 171 -3.18 -5.15 -14.50
C LEU A 171 -3.71 -4.45 -15.76
N ALA A 172 -2.89 -4.26 -16.79
CA ALA A 172 -3.30 -3.68 -18.07
C ALA A 172 -4.41 -4.52 -18.74
N THR A 173 -4.28 -5.85 -18.71
CA THR A 173 -5.30 -6.76 -19.23
C THR A 173 -6.64 -6.60 -18.50
N VAL A 174 -6.61 -6.46 -17.17
CA VAL A 174 -7.79 -6.18 -16.35
C VAL A 174 -8.36 -4.79 -16.65
N ALA A 175 -7.53 -3.78 -16.90
CA ALA A 175 -7.99 -2.45 -17.29
C ALA A 175 -8.70 -2.47 -18.64
N VAL A 176 -8.11 -3.12 -19.65
CA VAL A 176 -8.67 -3.27 -21.00
C VAL A 176 -9.99 -4.04 -20.96
N SER A 177 -10.09 -5.12 -20.18
CA SER A 177 -11.35 -5.86 -20.02
C SER A 177 -12.47 -5.00 -19.44
N ARG A 178 -12.11 -3.96 -18.68
CA ARG A 178 -13.04 -3.03 -18.03
C ARG A 178 -13.32 -1.75 -18.84
N ALA A 179 -12.50 -1.41 -19.84
CA ALA A 179 -12.50 -0.12 -20.55
C ALA A 179 -13.87 0.33 -21.09
N ARG A 180 -14.70 -0.55 -21.68
CA ARG A 180 -16.03 -0.17 -22.18
C ARG A 180 -17.01 0.27 -21.10
N ARG A 181 -16.83 -0.16 -19.86
CA ARG A 181 -17.67 0.23 -18.71
C ARG A 181 -17.18 1.52 -18.04
N LEU A 182 -16.05 2.03 -18.52
CA LEU A 182 -15.37 3.22 -18.04
C LEU A 182 -15.58 4.37 -19.02
N ARG A 183 -16.85 4.78 -19.25
CA ARG A 183 -17.15 6.23 -19.40
C ARG A 183 -16.91 6.93 -18.04
N ARG A 184 -15.79 6.62 -17.39
CA ARG A 184 -15.36 7.32 -16.19
C ARG A 184 -14.70 8.60 -16.67
N PRO A 185 -14.86 9.71 -15.95
CA PRO A 185 -13.90 10.79 -16.10
C PRO A 185 -12.52 10.16 -15.92
N ALA A 186 -11.65 10.31 -16.93
CA ALA A 186 -10.30 9.78 -16.87
C ALA A 186 -9.69 10.17 -15.51
N PRO A 187 -8.82 9.32 -14.92
CA PRO A 187 -7.94 9.83 -13.86
C PRO A 187 -7.38 11.16 -14.35
N GLY A 188 -7.38 12.17 -13.48
CA GLY A 188 -6.83 13.46 -13.89
C GLY A 188 -5.44 13.20 -14.44
N LEU A 189 -5.18 13.60 -15.69
CA LEU A 189 -3.88 13.52 -16.35
C LEU A 189 -2.69 13.72 -15.37
N PRO A 190 -2.70 14.73 -14.47
CA PRO A 190 -1.62 14.92 -13.50
C PRO A 190 -1.36 13.72 -12.58
N THR A 191 -2.39 13.02 -12.10
CA THR A 191 -2.20 11.86 -11.19
C THR A 191 -1.60 10.67 -11.91
N ALA A 192 -2.04 10.41 -13.15
CA ALA A 192 -1.47 9.35 -13.98
C ALA A 192 0.00 9.65 -14.34
N VAL A 193 0.29 10.88 -14.75
CA VAL A 193 1.64 11.34 -15.07
C VAL A 193 2.55 11.24 -13.83
N ALA A 194 2.11 11.75 -12.68
CA ALA A 194 2.90 11.68 -11.45
C ALA A 194 3.20 10.23 -11.01
N GLY A 195 2.22 9.33 -11.10
CA GLY A 195 2.41 7.91 -10.77
C GLY A 195 3.37 7.22 -11.74
N LEU A 196 3.26 7.49 -13.04
CA LEU A 196 4.18 6.96 -14.06
C LEU A 196 5.60 7.48 -13.85
N LEU A 197 5.76 8.77 -13.62
CA LEU A 197 7.06 9.39 -13.35
C LEU A 197 7.69 8.83 -12.07
N GLY A 198 6.91 8.66 -11.00
CA GLY A 198 7.40 8.06 -9.75
C GLY A 198 7.89 6.62 -9.95
N VAL A 199 7.12 5.79 -10.66
CA VAL A 199 7.53 4.40 -10.97
C VAL A 199 8.76 4.38 -11.87
N ALA A 200 8.81 5.23 -12.90
CA ALA A 200 9.95 5.34 -13.80
C ALA A 200 11.22 5.79 -13.06
N ALA A 201 11.11 6.76 -12.15
CA ALA A 201 12.21 7.22 -11.31
C ALA A 201 12.74 6.11 -10.40
N CYS A 202 11.87 5.35 -9.73
CA CYS A 202 12.28 4.20 -8.91
C CYS A 202 13.03 3.14 -9.73
N VAL A 203 12.55 2.83 -10.94
CA VAL A 203 13.20 1.86 -11.85
C VAL A 203 14.55 2.40 -12.33
N ALA A 204 14.62 3.67 -12.72
CA ALA A 204 15.83 4.30 -13.23
C ALA A 204 16.92 4.40 -12.17
N VAL A 205 16.58 4.89 -10.97
CA VAL A 205 17.53 4.95 -9.84
C VAL A 205 18.04 3.55 -9.51
N ARG A 206 17.17 2.54 -9.49
CA ARG A 206 17.61 1.17 -9.23
C ARG A 206 18.56 0.64 -10.30
N ALA A 207 18.25 0.85 -11.58
CA ALA A 207 19.09 0.41 -12.69
C ALA A 207 20.46 1.12 -12.66
N TYR A 208 20.47 2.42 -12.37
CA TYR A 208 21.68 3.20 -12.21
C TYR A 208 22.55 2.64 -11.07
N SER A 209 21.97 2.44 -9.89
CA SER A 209 22.68 1.88 -8.73
C SER A 209 23.37 0.55 -9.02
N LEU A 210 22.70 -0.34 -9.74
CA LEU A 210 23.24 -1.64 -10.12
C LEU A 210 24.30 -1.56 -11.22
N GLY A 211 24.20 -0.58 -12.12
CA GLY A 211 25.22 -0.35 -13.14
C GLY A 211 26.50 0.28 -12.58
N THR A 212 26.39 1.05 -11.50
CA THR A 212 27.55 1.73 -10.89
C THR A 212 28.34 0.87 -9.92
N ASP A 213 27.70 -0.11 -9.27
CA ASP A 213 28.34 -0.91 -8.23
C ASP A 213 27.90 -2.37 -8.31
N ALA A 214 28.83 -3.23 -8.77
CA ALA A 214 28.59 -4.66 -8.93
C ALA A 214 28.41 -5.41 -7.61
N SER A 215 28.76 -4.79 -6.47
CA SER A 215 28.57 -5.39 -5.14
C SER A 215 27.12 -5.31 -4.64
N VAL A 216 26.29 -4.50 -5.31
CA VAL A 216 24.89 -4.32 -4.93
C VAL A 216 24.06 -5.50 -5.40
N VAL A 217 23.83 -6.48 -4.52
CA VAL A 217 22.95 -7.63 -4.80
C VAL A 217 21.52 -7.33 -4.38
N LEU A 218 20.54 -7.67 -5.23
CA LEU A 218 19.13 -7.59 -4.82
C LEU A 218 18.66 -8.93 -4.29
N ALA A 219 18.36 -9.00 -2.99
CA ALA A 219 17.71 -10.18 -2.44
C ALA A 219 16.41 -10.48 -3.22
N PRO A 220 16.14 -11.75 -3.60
CA PRO A 220 14.96 -12.11 -4.39
C PRO A 220 13.63 -11.63 -3.78
N SER A 221 13.50 -11.70 -2.45
CA SER A 221 12.32 -11.20 -1.73
C SER A 221 12.14 -9.68 -1.88
N ALA A 222 13.23 -8.92 -1.81
CA ALA A 222 13.22 -7.47 -1.99
C ALA A 222 12.85 -7.09 -3.43
N ALA A 223 13.37 -7.82 -4.43
CA ALA A 223 12.99 -7.66 -5.84
C ALA A 223 11.48 -7.85 -6.06
N VAL A 224 10.91 -8.92 -5.52
CA VAL A 224 9.47 -9.21 -5.64
C VAL A 224 8.65 -8.15 -4.91
N THR A 225 9.03 -7.80 -3.68
CA THR A 225 8.35 -6.76 -2.90
C THR A 225 8.33 -5.42 -3.63
N LEU A 226 9.47 -4.97 -4.15
CA LEU A 226 9.56 -3.73 -4.91
C LEU A 226 8.67 -3.78 -6.16
N ALA A 227 8.71 -4.88 -6.93
CA ALA A 227 7.87 -5.07 -8.11
C ALA A 227 6.37 -4.98 -7.76
N VAL A 228 5.93 -5.63 -6.68
CA VAL A 228 4.54 -5.59 -6.21
C VAL A 228 4.13 -4.17 -5.82
N LEU A 229 4.97 -3.46 -5.06
CA LEU A 229 4.66 -2.10 -4.59
C LEU A 229 4.61 -1.10 -5.74
N LEU A 230 5.54 -1.17 -6.69
CA LEU A 230 5.51 -0.34 -7.90
C LEU A 230 4.30 -0.64 -8.77
N ALA A 231 3.96 -1.92 -8.96
CA ALA A 231 2.77 -2.32 -9.73
C ALA A 231 1.47 -1.85 -9.05
N ALA A 232 1.38 -1.95 -7.72
CA ALA A 232 0.25 -1.46 -6.94
C ALA A 232 0.13 0.07 -7.01
N GLY A 233 1.25 0.80 -6.89
CA GLY A 233 1.30 2.25 -7.07
C GLY A 233 0.87 2.68 -8.47
N LEU A 234 1.36 1.99 -9.50
CA LEU A 234 0.97 2.21 -10.90
C LEU A 234 -0.53 1.98 -11.10
N TRP A 235 -1.06 0.87 -10.56
CA TRP A 235 -2.49 0.56 -10.64
C TRP A 235 -3.33 1.65 -9.98
N LEU A 236 -2.91 2.12 -8.79
CA LEU A 236 -3.61 3.16 -8.05
C LEU A 236 -3.64 4.50 -8.83
N ALA A 237 -2.54 4.84 -9.50
CA ALA A 237 -2.43 6.04 -10.30
C ALA A 237 -3.30 6.00 -11.58
N LEU A 238 -3.29 4.85 -12.28
CA LEU A 238 -3.98 4.69 -13.57
C LEU A 238 -5.47 4.34 -13.41
N VAL A 239 -5.81 3.52 -12.42
CA VAL A 239 -7.16 2.99 -12.20
C VAL A 239 -7.52 3.12 -10.73
N PRO A 240 -7.61 4.35 -10.19
CA PRO A 240 -7.94 4.52 -8.78
C PRO A 240 -9.30 3.89 -8.49
N PRO A 241 -9.40 3.08 -7.42
CA PRO A 241 -10.67 2.48 -7.06
C PRO A 241 -11.65 3.60 -6.74
N ARG A 242 -12.91 3.44 -7.16
CA ARG A 242 -13.96 4.47 -6.97
C ARG A 242 -14.09 4.90 -5.51
N ALA A 243 -13.81 3.97 -4.60
CA ALA A 243 -13.83 4.23 -3.18
C ALA A 243 -12.76 5.21 -2.69
N LEU A 244 -11.76 5.53 -3.51
CA LEU A 244 -10.70 6.51 -3.26
C LEU A 244 -10.87 7.82 -4.03
N THR A 245 -11.89 7.92 -4.88
CA THR A 245 -12.11 9.09 -5.75
C THR A 245 -13.38 9.88 -5.39
N THR A 246 -14.01 9.61 -4.24
CA THR A 246 -15.27 10.27 -3.90
C THR A 246 -15.06 11.71 -3.39
N SER A 247 -13.96 12.01 -2.70
CA SER A 247 -13.59 13.37 -2.31
C SER A 247 -12.42 13.90 -3.14
N ARG A 248 -12.65 14.98 -3.89
CA ARG A 248 -11.59 15.70 -4.63
C ARG A 248 -10.61 16.39 -3.68
N ARG A 249 -11.11 16.91 -2.55
CA ARG A 249 -10.30 17.56 -1.52
C ARG A 249 -9.33 16.55 -0.91
N ALA A 250 -9.83 15.40 -0.47
CA ALA A 250 -8.99 14.32 0.09
C ALA A 250 -7.82 13.95 -0.84
N ARG A 251 -8.11 13.77 -2.13
CA ARG A 251 -7.07 13.47 -3.14
C ARG A 251 -6.04 14.60 -3.28
N ARG A 252 -6.48 15.85 -3.42
CA ARG A 252 -5.55 16.99 -3.59
C ARG A 252 -4.68 17.19 -2.35
N THR A 253 -5.27 17.16 -1.16
CA THR A 253 -4.55 17.28 0.11
C THR A 253 -3.57 16.12 0.28
N GLY A 254 -3.99 14.88 0.04
CA GLY A 254 -3.11 13.71 0.12
C GLY A 254 -1.91 13.83 -0.83
N LEU A 255 -2.14 14.14 -2.11
CA LEU A 255 -1.05 14.32 -3.08
C LEU A 255 -0.10 15.46 -2.68
N GLY A 256 -0.64 16.61 -2.25
CA GLY A 256 0.16 17.76 -1.83
C GLY A 256 1.02 17.46 -0.60
N VAL A 257 0.45 16.77 0.39
CA VAL A 257 1.17 16.32 1.60
C VAL A 257 2.27 15.34 1.22
N GLY A 258 2.00 14.36 0.36
CA GLY A 258 3.02 13.38 -0.02
C GLY A 258 4.20 14.01 -0.77
N VAL A 259 3.93 14.95 -1.68
CA VAL A 259 4.98 15.74 -2.35
C VAL A 259 5.77 16.59 -1.35
N ALA A 260 5.11 17.24 -0.39
CA ALA A 260 5.78 18.05 0.62
C ALA A 260 6.69 17.20 1.53
N VAL A 261 6.25 16.02 1.95
CA VAL A 261 7.06 15.09 2.76
C VAL A 261 8.28 14.60 1.98
N ALA A 262 8.12 14.23 0.70
CA ALA A 262 9.25 13.79 -0.11
C ALA A 262 10.24 14.93 -0.41
N GLY A 263 9.74 16.14 -0.69
CA GLY A 263 10.58 17.32 -0.90
C GLY A 263 11.32 17.74 0.37
N GLY A 264 10.66 17.65 1.53
CA GLY A 264 11.30 17.91 2.80
C GLY A 264 12.34 16.85 3.18
N LEU A 265 12.16 15.58 2.79
CA LEU A 265 13.20 14.55 2.94
C LEU A 265 14.44 14.90 2.13
N LEU A 266 14.26 15.30 0.87
CA LEU A 266 15.36 15.74 0.01
C LEU A 266 16.10 16.94 0.63
N LEU A 267 15.35 17.93 1.11
CA LEU A 267 15.93 19.10 1.78
C LEU A 267 16.67 18.71 3.06
N SER A 268 16.08 17.85 3.90
CA SER A 268 16.71 17.35 5.12
C SER A 268 18.03 16.64 4.79
N ALA A 269 18.05 15.80 3.76
CA ALA A 269 19.28 15.15 3.34
C ALA A 269 20.35 16.15 2.91
N HIS A 270 19.99 17.20 2.18
CA HIS A 270 20.95 18.21 1.73
C HIS A 270 21.47 19.09 2.88
N LEU A 271 20.67 19.33 3.90
CA LEU A 271 21.04 20.16 5.06
C LEU A 271 21.77 19.37 6.15
N ASN A 272 21.57 18.06 6.23
CA ASN A 272 22.23 17.22 7.23
C ASN A 272 23.75 17.24 7.05
N ASN A 273 24.46 17.46 8.16
CA ASN A 273 25.92 17.37 8.18
C ASN A 273 26.33 15.91 8.42
N ILE A 274 26.57 15.20 7.31
CA ILE A 274 27.00 13.79 7.33
C ILE A 274 28.22 13.56 8.23
N VAL A 275 29.14 14.54 8.29
CA VAL A 275 30.37 14.44 9.10
C VAL A 275 30.07 14.50 10.60
N SER A 276 28.98 15.17 10.99
CA SER A 276 28.52 15.28 12.38
C SER A 276 27.67 14.08 12.83
N GLY A 277 27.43 13.09 11.95
CA GLY A 277 26.57 11.95 12.24
C GLY A 277 25.07 12.24 12.08
N ASP A 278 24.69 13.34 11.43
CA ASP A 278 23.28 13.67 11.23
C ASP A 278 22.59 12.66 10.30
N SER A 279 21.60 11.96 10.83
CA SER A 279 20.90 10.89 10.15
C SER A 279 19.53 11.31 9.59
N LEU A 280 19.00 10.52 8.64
CA LEU A 280 17.67 10.71 8.06
C LEU A 280 16.58 9.96 8.80
N GLY A 281 16.93 9.08 9.76
CA GLY A 281 15.99 8.19 10.44
C GLY A 281 14.85 8.95 11.12
N LEU A 282 15.17 9.99 11.89
CA LEU A 282 14.13 10.78 12.57
C LEU A 282 13.15 11.42 11.59
N TYR A 283 13.64 11.95 10.47
CA TYR A 283 12.79 12.53 9.44
C TYR A 283 11.86 11.46 8.84
N LEU A 284 12.44 10.33 8.41
CA LEU A 284 11.71 9.23 7.78
C LEU A 284 10.62 8.65 8.69
N LEU A 285 10.87 8.62 10.00
CA LEU A 285 9.94 8.08 10.98
C LEU A 285 8.87 9.08 11.39
N ALA A 286 9.27 10.28 11.84
CA ALA A 286 8.34 11.20 12.48
C ALA A 286 7.51 12.00 11.48
N VAL A 287 8.13 12.49 10.40
CA VAL A 287 7.48 13.46 9.50
C VAL A 287 6.36 12.84 8.68
N PRO A 288 6.53 11.70 7.98
CA PRO A 288 5.43 11.06 7.27
C PRO A 288 4.28 10.69 8.19
N VAL A 289 4.58 10.15 9.38
CA VAL A 289 3.58 9.74 10.36
C VAL A 289 2.72 10.93 10.79
N LEU A 290 3.35 12.02 11.21
CA LEU A 290 2.63 13.23 11.64
C LEU A 290 1.87 13.86 10.47
N ALA A 291 2.49 13.97 9.30
CA ALA A 291 1.87 14.58 8.13
C ALA A 291 0.62 13.80 7.67
N LEU A 292 0.69 12.47 7.65
CA LEU A 292 -0.45 11.62 7.28
C LEU A 292 -1.56 11.66 8.33
N PHE A 293 -1.22 11.66 9.61
CA PHE A 293 -2.17 11.87 10.70
C PHE A 293 -2.94 13.18 10.52
N LEU A 294 -2.21 14.30 10.38
CA LEU A 294 -2.80 15.64 10.26
C LEU A 294 -3.64 15.78 8.99
N ALA A 295 -3.12 15.31 7.85
CA ALA A 295 -3.86 15.33 6.59
C ALA A 295 -5.19 14.59 6.69
N SER A 296 -5.16 13.40 7.28
CA SER A 296 -6.34 12.56 7.49
C SER A 296 -7.33 13.21 8.46
N LEU A 297 -6.84 13.77 9.56
CA LEU A 297 -7.60 14.51 10.57
C LEU A 297 -8.35 15.69 9.96
N PHE A 298 -7.63 16.60 9.32
CA PHE A 298 -8.21 17.83 8.79
C PHE A 298 -9.17 17.55 7.63
N VAL A 299 -8.87 16.59 6.75
CA VAL A 299 -9.79 16.23 5.68
C VAL A 299 -11.06 15.57 6.23
N ALA A 300 -10.94 14.66 7.20
CA ALA A 300 -12.11 14.03 7.81
C ALA A 300 -12.99 15.05 8.54
N ALA A 301 -12.40 16.01 9.25
CA ALA A 301 -13.12 17.09 9.91
C ALA A 301 -13.82 18.02 8.91
N ALA A 302 -13.11 18.44 7.86
CA ALA A 302 -13.63 19.36 6.85
C ALA A 302 -14.77 18.76 6.01
N ASP A 303 -14.68 17.46 5.69
CA ASP A 303 -15.69 16.75 4.90
C ASP A 303 -16.71 16.00 5.77
N ARG A 304 -16.60 16.11 7.10
CA ARG A 304 -17.40 15.38 8.10
C ARG A 304 -17.48 13.87 7.84
N SER A 305 -16.38 13.30 7.36
CA SER A 305 -16.37 11.95 6.80
C SER A 305 -15.07 11.23 7.09
N PHE A 306 -15.16 10.17 7.89
CA PHE A 306 -14.06 9.24 8.15
C PHE A 306 -13.46 8.70 6.85
N ARG A 307 -14.33 8.38 5.87
CA ARG A 307 -13.92 7.88 4.56
C ARG A 307 -13.05 8.89 3.83
N ALA A 308 -13.39 10.18 3.85
CA ALA A 308 -12.59 11.21 3.19
C ALA A 308 -11.20 11.33 3.82
N GLY A 309 -11.08 11.23 5.15
CA GLY A 309 -9.78 11.17 5.84
C GLY A 309 -8.92 10.00 5.37
N LEU A 310 -9.49 8.78 5.34
CA LEU A 310 -8.79 7.59 4.83
C LEU A 310 -8.36 7.75 3.37
N GLN A 311 -9.18 8.40 2.53
CA GLN A 311 -8.79 8.69 1.15
C GLN A 311 -7.55 9.58 1.09
N ALA A 312 -7.52 10.64 1.91
CA ALA A 312 -6.37 11.53 1.97
C ALA A 312 -5.11 10.79 2.41
N ALA A 313 -5.22 9.93 3.43
CA ALA A 313 -4.12 9.09 3.89
C ALA A 313 -3.56 8.18 2.80
N VAL A 314 -4.42 7.46 2.07
CA VAL A 314 -3.97 6.56 1.00
C VAL A 314 -3.29 7.32 -0.14
N TRP A 315 -3.83 8.48 -0.53
CA TRP A 315 -3.20 9.33 -1.54
C TRP A 315 -1.88 9.92 -1.06
N ALA A 316 -1.77 10.29 0.22
CA ALA A 316 -0.52 10.74 0.84
C ALA A 316 0.54 9.63 0.85
N VAL A 317 0.22 8.42 1.33
CA VAL A 317 1.15 7.27 1.27
C VAL A 317 1.66 7.05 -0.15
N ALA A 318 0.75 6.97 -1.13
CA ALA A 318 1.12 6.72 -2.51
C ALA A 318 2.04 7.83 -3.08
N ALA A 319 1.78 9.09 -2.74
CA ALA A 319 2.58 10.23 -3.18
C ALA A 319 3.88 10.42 -2.38
N THR A 320 3.98 9.92 -1.15
CA THR A 320 5.20 9.94 -0.34
C THR A 320 6.15 8.83 -0.75
N CYS A 321 5.67 7.58 -0.82
CA CYS A 321 6.55 6.41 -0.86
C CYS A 321 7.42 6.32 -2.12
N LEU A 322 6.88 6.57 -3.31
CA LEU A 322 7.66 6.47 -4.55
C LEU A 322 8.76 7.54 -4.65
N PRO A 323 8.46 8.84 -4.43
CA PRO A 323 9.48 9.87 -4.46
C PRO A 323 10.44 9.76 -3.28
N ALA A 324 9.96 9.47 -2.06
CA ALA A 324 10.83 9.30 -0.89
C ALA A 324 11.80 8.12 -1.06
N PHE A 325 11.36 7.02 -1.69
CA PHE A 325 12.25 5.90 -2.02
C PHE A 325 13.34 6.34 -3.00
N THR A 326 12.98 7.10 -4.04
CA THR A 326 13.93 7.62 -5.02
C THR A 326 14.98 8.53 -4.38
N VAL A 327 14.53 9.46 -3.52
CA VAL A 327 15.39 10.36 -2.76
C VAL A 327 16.30 9.55 -1.83
N TYR A 328 15.73 8.66 -1.03
CA TYR A 328 16.47 7.86 -0.06
C TYR A 328 17.54 7.00 -0.72
N VAL A 329 17.23 6.28 -1.80
CA VAL A 329 18.23 5.44 -2.48
C VAL A 329 19.37 6.30 -3.04
N THR A 330 19.05 7.47 -3.60
CA THR A 330 20.08 8.39 -4.14
C THR A 330 20.98 8.92 -3.02
N GLU A 331 20.41 9.33 -1.91
CA GLU A 331 21.14 9.87 -0.75
C GLU A 331 21.90 8.78 0.02
N ALA A 332 21.37 7.55 0.07
CA ALA A 332 22.05 6.42 0.71
C ALA A 332 23.44 6.17 0.10
N PHE A 333 23.61 6.33 -1.22
CA PHE A 333 24.94 6.24 -1.84
C PHE A 333 25.88 7.36 -1.38
N ARG A 334 25.36 8.58 -1.16
CA ARG A 334 26.17 9.69 -0.66
C ARG A 334 26.62 9.43 0.78
N TYR A 335 25.72 8.96 1.63
CA TYR A 335 26.01 8.56 3.02
C TYR A 335 27.01 7.40 3.08
N GLN A 336 26.81 6.35 2.28
CA GLN A 336 27.72 5.20 2.24
C GLN A 336 29.13 5.56 1.77
N ARG A 337 29.27 6.48 0.82
CA ARG A 337 30.59 6.98 0.40
C ARG A 337 31.30 7.77 1.50
N ALA A 338 30.54 8.39 2.40
CA ALA A 338 31.07 9.03 3.59
C ALA A 338 31.31 8.03 4.74
N GLY A 339 31.06 6.73 4.52
CA GLY A 339 31.28 5.68 5.50
C GLY A 339 30.23 5.62 6.62
N VAL A 340 29.05 6.24 6.44
CA VAL A 340 27.97 6.26 7.44
C VAL A 340 26.65 5.74 6.90
N HIS A 341 25.85 5.12 7.76
CA HIS A 341 24.50 4.66 7.45
C HIS A 341 23.53 5.84 7.41
N PRO A 342 22.61 5.90 6.43
CA PRO A 342 21.69 7.02 6.28
C PRO A 342 20.63 7.10 7.39
N ILE A 343 20.35 6.03 8.13
CA ILE A 343 19.23 5.96 9.09
C ILE A 343 19.63 6.43 10.48
N ASP A 344 20.73 5.91 10.99
CA ASP A 344 21.23 6.11 12.36
C ASP A 344 22.46 7.03 12.38
N GLY A 345 23.20 7.12 11.27
CA GLY A 345 24.45 7.86 11.18
C GLY A 345 25.67 7.02 11.60
N ASP A 346 25.46 5.72 11.88
CA ASP A 346 26.50 4.85 12.38
C ASP A 346 27.49 4.45 11.28
N PRO A 347 28.77 4.15 11.61
CA PRO A 347 29.74 3.70 10.62
C PRO A 347 29.26 2.46 9.85
N VAL A 348 29.41 2.46 8.53
CA VAL A 348 28.98 1.33 7.69
C VAL A 348 29.84 0.11 7.97
N SER A 349 29.24 -0.91 8.58
CA SER A 349 29.87 -2.21 8.85
C SER A 349 29.33 -3.28 7.90
N GLY A 350 29.56 -3.12 6.59
CA GLY A 350 29.11 -4.11 5.61
C GLY A 350 29.26 -3.70 4.15
N PRO A 351 28.87 -4.59 3.21
CA PRO A 351 28.87 -4.27 1.79
C PRO A 351 27.84 -3.17 1.47
N ILE A 352 28.20 -2.30 0.54
CA ILE A 352 27.43 -1.13 0.07
C ILE A 352 26.00 -1.52 -0.39
N GLY A 353 25.78 -2.77 -0.79
CA GLY A 353 24.49 -3.31 -1.22
C GLY A 353 23.34 -3.28 -0.19
N LEU A 354 23.60 -3.11 1.11
CA LEU A 354 22.56 -3.11 2.15
C LEU A 354 21.58 -1.93 2.04
N GLY A 355 22.03 -0.79 1.52
CA GLY A 355 21.23 0.44 1.48
C GLY A 355 19.91 0.32 0.71
N LEU A 356 19.83 -0.56 -0.29
CA LEU A 356 18.57 -0.78 -1.01
C LEU A 356 17.60 -1.69 -0.25
N HIS A 357 18.12 -2.72 0.43
CA HIS A 357 17.27 -3.55 1.27
C HIS A 357 16.64 -2.71 2.38
N GLU A 358 17.45 -1.85 3.00
CA GLU A 358 17.00 -0.83 3.96
C GLU A 358 15.98 0.13 3.34
N ALA A 359 16.22 0.65 2.13
CA ALA A 359 15.27 1.54 1.46
C ALA A 359 13.88 0.89 1.27
N ILE A 360 13.85 -0.39 0.86
CA ILE A 360 12.61 -1.14 0.69
C ILE A 360 11.96 -1.39 2.06
N GLY A 361 12.73 -1.83 3.05
CA GLY A 361 12.26 -2.11 4.41
C GLY A 361 11.69 -0.87 5.09
N TRP A 362 12.47 0.21 5.16
CA TRP A 362 12.11 1.42 5.88
C TRP A 362 11.13 2.29 5.11
N VAL A 363 11.43 2.66 3.86
CA VAL A 363 10.63 3.66 3.14
C VAL A 363 9.35 3.08 2.54
N LEU A 364 9.42 1.86 2.01
CA LEU A 364 8.31 1.26 1.28
C LEU A 364 7.42 0.33 2.11
N LEU A 365 7.94 -0.26 3.19
CA LEU A 365 7.15 -1.12 4.08
C LEU A 365 6.86 -0.43 5.41
N TYR A 366 7.91 -0.05 6.14
CA TYR A 366 7.77 0.42 7.51
C TYR A 366 7.03 1.75 7.60
N VAL A 367 7.41 2.76 6.81
CA VAL A 367 6.74 4.07 6.84
C VAL A 367 5.23 3.95 6.59
N PRO A 368 4.76 3.23 5.53
CA PRO A 368 3.33 2.96 5.39
C PRO A 368 2.71 2.21 6.56
N LEU A 369 3.38 1.17 7.07
CA LEU A 369 2.88 0.36 8.18
C LEU A 369 2.75 1.16 9.48
N ALA A 370 3.66 2.09 9.73
CA ALA A 370 3.64 2.99 10.89
C ALA A 370 2.63 4.14 10.71
N ALA A 371 2.58 4.74 9.52
CA ALA A 371 1.80 5.95 9.29
C ALA A 371 0.31 5.68 9.02
N LEU A 372 -0.04 4.60 8.31
CA LEU A 372 -1.43 4.28 8.00
C LEU A 372 -2.30 4.12 9.26
N PRO A 373 -1.83 3.46 10.34
CA PRO A 373 -2.60 3.38 11.56
C PRO A 373 -2.93 4.71 12.21
N LEU A 374 -1.93 5.59 12.29
CA LEU A 374 -2.11 6.92 12.86
C LEU A 374 -2.99 7.78 11.95
N ALA A 375 -2.91 7.60 10.63
CA ALA A 375 -3.82 8.23 9.70
C ALA A 375 -5.28 7.76 9.87
N VAL A 376 -5.51 6.46 10.16
CA VAL A 376 -6.84 5.94 10.51
C VAL A 376 -7.37 6.61 11.77
N PHE A 377 -6.53 6.74 12.80
CA PHE A 377 -6.91 7.44 14.03
C PHE A 377 -7.23 8.92 13.77
N GLY A 378 -6.39 9.62 12.99
CA GLY A 378 -6.63 10.99 12.56
C GLY A 378 -7.99 11.13 11.86
N ALA A 379 -8.31 10.25 10.91
CA ALA A 379 -9.62 10.26 10.24
C ALA A 379 -10.78 10.10 11.22
N ALA A 380 -10.64 9.20 12.20
CA ALA A 380 -11.70 8.92 13.18
C ALA A 380 -11.92 10.13 14.09
N LEU A 381 -10.83 10.72 14.60
CA LEU A 381 -10.86 11.92 15.44
C LEU A 381 -11.48 13.10 14.69
N GLY A 382 -11.08 13.31 13.43
CA GLY A 382 -11.58 14.43 12.62
C GLY A 382 -13.07 14.31 12.36
N ALA A 383 -13.53 13.11 11.99
CA ALA A 383 -14.96 12.85 11.80
C ALA A 383 -15.76 13.05 13.10
N ALA A 384 -15.22 12.66 14.26
CA ALA A 384 -15.88 12.80 15.55
C ALA A 384 -16.04 14.27 15.98
N VAL A 385 -14.97 15.08 15.86
CA VAL A 385 -15.00 16.52 16.21
C VAL A 385 -16.03 17.27 15.37
N SER A 386 -16.18 16.88 14.10
CA SER A 386 -17.07 17.55 13.14
C SER A 386 -18.55 17.16 13.24
N ASN A 387 -18.85 16.10 13.98
CA ASN A 387 -20.19 15.71 14.38
C ASN A 387 -20.32 15.95 15.89
N PRO A 388 -20.38 17.22 16.35
CA PRO A 388 -20.90 17.46 17.68
C PRO A 388 -22.28 16.82 17.64
N ARG A 389 -22.47 15.75 18.42
CA ARG A 389 -23.79 15.15 18.61
C ARG A 389 -24.67 16.32 18.95
N THR A 390 -25.45 16.78 17.97
CA THR A 390 -26.49 17.78 18.15
C THR A 390 -27.22 17.26 19.36
N GLY A 391 -27.04 17.96 20.48
CA GLY A 391 -27.48 17.51 21.78
C GLY A 391 -28.86 16.97 21.56
N ALA A 392 -29.05 15.68 21.84
CA ALA A 392 -30.33 15.04 21.68
C ALA A 392 -31.29 15.92 22.47
N THR A 393 -32.02 16.80 21.77
CA THR A 393 -33.20 17.43 22.31
C THR A 393 -34.01 16.23 22.76
N PRO A 394 -34.21 16.04 24.08
CA PRO A 394 -34.94 14.89 24.54
C PRO A 394 -36.25 14.86 23.76
N PRO A 395 -36.64 13.70 23.20
CA PRO A 395 -37.89 13.60 22.45
C PRO A 395 -38.99 14.25 23.28
N ASN A 396 -39.60 15.30 22.73
CA ASN A 396 -40.67 16.02 23.39
C ASN A 396 -41.90 15.10 23.40
N TRP A 397 -42.01 14.25 24.42
CA TRP A 397 -43.10 13.30 24.63
C TRP A 397 -44.43 13.97 25.01
N ARG A 398 -44.57 15.29 24.87
CA ARG A 398 -45.84 15.98 25.08
C ARG A 398 -46.44 16.37 23.73
N ARG A 399 -47.27 15.48 23.17
CA ARG A 399 -48.46 15.80 22.38
C ARG A 399 -49.39 14.60 22.31
#